data_AF-A0A3S2K0W8-F1
#
_entry.id   AF-A0A3S2K0W8-F1
#
_cell.length_a   1.000
_cell.length_b   1.000
_cell.length_c   1.000
_cell.angle_alpha   90.00
_cell.angle_beta   90.00
_cell.angle_gamma   90.00
#
_symmetry.space_group_name_H-M   'P 1'
#
loop_
_entity.id
_entity.type
_entity.pdbx_description
1 polymer ?
#
loop_
_entity_poly.entity_id
_entity_poly.type
_entity_poly.pdbx_seq_one_letter_code
_entity_poly.pdbx_strand_id
1 'polypeptide(L)' 'MNITYVCQKLAERTTSGDTWLLHNEHKDGGKTLMGFHRTRKACLLVAQIFAGRRKVVVRNKPVRIDAWRCDA' A
#
# COMPACT_ATOMS: atom_id res chain seq x y z
N MET A 1 13.53 -11.45 13.02
CA MET A 1 12.62 -10.35 12.63
C MET A 1 11.72 -10.85 11.51
N ASN A 2 10.39 -10.80 11.68
CA ASN A 2 9.46 -11.25 10.65
C ASN A 2 9.39 -10.19 9.54
N ILE A 3 10.08 -10.40 8.43
CA ILE A 3 10.12 -9.43 7.32
C ILE A 3 8.71 -9.29 6.76
N THR A 4 8.20 -8.05 6.77
CA THR A 4 6.87 -7.74 6.28
C THR A 4 6.99 -6.74 5.12
N TYR A 5 6.32 -7.05 4.02
CA TYR A 5 6.24 -6.21 2.84
C TYR A 5 4.88 -5.54 2.80
N VAL A 6 4.86 -4.25 2.46
CA VAL A 6 3.63 -3.48 2.33
C VAL A 6 3.44 -3.03 0.89
N CYS A 7 2.22 -3.23 0.38
CA CYS A 7 1.79 -2.74 -0.91
C CYS A 7 1.14 -1.37 -0.71
N GLN A 8 1.60 -0.35 -1.43
CA GLN A 8 0.97 0.96 -1.40
C GLN A 8 0.69 1.50 -2.80
N LYS A 9 -0.49 2.08 -2.97
CA LYS A 9 -0.98 2.62 -4.24
C LYS A 9 -0.94 4.14 -4.18
N LEU A 10 -0.45 4.77 -5.24
CA LEU A 10 -0.41 6.23 -5.31
C LEU A 10 -1.84 6.80 -5.33
N ALA A 11 -2.17 7.57 -4.29
CA ALA A 11 -3.41 8.33 -4.23
C ALA A 11 -3.27 9.61 -5.05
N GLU A 12 -2.29 10.41 -4.68
CA GLU A 12 -2.09 11.78 -5.16
C GLU A 12 -0.60 12.08 -5.22
N ARG A 13 -0.17 12.77 -6.27
CA ARG A 13 1.17 13.37 -6.33
C ARG A 13 1.06 14.78 -5.81
N THR A 14 1.76 15.10 -4.72
CA THR A 14 1.85 16.47 -4.23
C THR A 14 3.26 17.01 -4.41
N THR A 15 3.40 18.34 -4.44
CA THR A 15 4.70 19.02 -4.49
C THR A 15 5.56 18.75 -3.26
N SER A 16 4.95 18.34 -2.14
CA SER A 16 5.63 18.06 -0.86
C SER A 16 5.90 16.57 -0.63
N GLY A 17 5.41 15.70 -1.53
CA GLY A 17 5.56 14.25 -1.44
C GLY A 17 4.33 13.48 -1.93
N ASP A 18 4.57 12.32 -2.52
CA ASP A 18 3.50 11.43 -2.96
C ASP A 18 2.70 10.88 -1.77
N THR A 19 1.37 10.94 -1.83
CA THR A 19 0.46 10.30 -0.87
C THR A 19 0.17 8.87 -1.30
N TRP A 20 0.38 7.92 -0.40
CA TRP A 20 0.27 6.48 -0.69
C TRP A 20 -0.81 5.81 0.17
N LEU A 21 -1.74 5.11 -0.46
CA LEU A 21 -2.82 4.37 0.20
C LEU A 21 -2.46 2.90 0.41
N LEU A 22 -2.99 2.32 1.49
CA LEU A 22 -2.90 0.88 1.80
C LEU A 22 -4.13 0.09 1.34
N HIS A 23 -5.08 0.75 0.69
CA HIS A 23 -6.28 0.15 0.15
C HIS A 23 -6.49 0.58 -1.31
N ASN A 24 -7.29 -0.22 -2.01
CA ASN A 24 -7.90 0.16 -3.26
C ASN A 24 -9.32 0.65 -2.99
N GLU A 25 -9.65 1.83 -3.49
CA GLU A 25 -11.02 2.35 -3.50
C GLU A 25 -11.72 1.91 -4.79
N HIS A 26 -12.94 1.41 -4.65
CA HIS A 26 -13.79 0.95 -5.73
C HIS A 26 -14.80 2.04 -6.12
N LYS A 27 -15.43 1.90 -7.28
CA LYS A 27 -16.36 2.91 -7.83
C LYS A 27 -17.62 3.10 -6.97
N ASP A 28 -17.99 2.09 -6.21
CA ASP A 28 -19.11 2.09 -5.27
C ASP A 28 -18.75 2.70 -3.90
N GLY A 29 -17.51 3.19 -3.73
CA GLY A 29 -17.00 3.71 -2.46
C GLY A 29 -16.47 2.63 -1.52
N GLY A 30 -16.56 1.34 -1.89
CA GLY A 30 -15.98 0.25 -1.13
C GLY A 30 -14.45 0.34 -1.08
N LYS A 31 -13.85 -0.15 0.01
CA LYS A 31 -12.38 -0.16 0.19
C LYS A 31 -11.88 -1.58 0.42
N THR A 32 -10.90 -2.01 -0.38
CA THR A 32 -10.21 -3.29 -0.16
C THR A 32 -8.78 -3.04 0.30
N LEU A 33 -8.44 -3.55 1.49
CA LEU A 33 -7.07 -3.48 2.00
C LEU A 33 -6.14 -4.34 1.12
N MET A 34 -5.01 -3.77 0.69
CA MET A 34 -3.97 -4.50 -0.03
C MET A 34 -3.06 -5.30 0.91
N GLY A 35 -3.08 -4.97 2.21
CA GLY A 35 -2.53 -5.80 3.27
C GLY A 35 -1.00 -5.84 3.38
N PHE A 36 -0.55 -6.68 4.31
CA PHE A 36 0.83 -6.93 4.67
C PHE A 36 1.22 -8.36 4.31
N HIS A 37 2.39 -8.53 3.71
CA HIS A 37 2.80 -9.79 3.09
C HIS A 37 4.13 -10.27 3.65
N ARG A 38 4.27 -11.58 3.89
CA ARG A 38 5.55 -12.16 4.34
C ARG A 38 6.61 -12.20 3.25
N THR A 39 6.20 -12.15 1.98
CA THR A 39 7.11 -12.21 0.83
C THR A 39 6.88 -11.05 -0.12
N ARG A 40 7.96 -10.57 -0.74
CA ARG A 40 7.90 -9.52 -1.76
C ARG A 40 7.08 -9.96 -2.98
N LYS A 41 7.16 -11.24 -3.36
CA LYS A 41 6.43 -11.81 -4.50
C LYS A 41 4.91 -11.76 -4.28
N ALA A 42 4.43 -12.16 -3.11
CA ALA A 42 3.00 -12.07 -2.77
C ALA A 42 2.51 -10.61 -2.81
N CYS A 43 3.32 -9.70 -2.26
CA CYS A 43 3.02 -8.27 -2.27
C CYS A 43 2.93 -7.69 -3.70
N LEU A 44 3.81 -8.14 -4.61
CA LEU A 44 3.80 -7.73 -6.02
C LEU A 44 2.60 -8.28 -6.79
N LEU A 45 2.19 -9.51 -6.51
CA LEU A 45 1.00 -10.09 -7.14
C LEU A 45 -0.26 -9.30 -6.76
N VAL A 46 -0.42 -9.01 -5.46
CA VAL A 46 -1.53 -8.17 -4.97
C VAL A 46 -1.44 -6.76 -5.56
N ALA A 47 -0.24 -6.18 -5.62
CA ALA A 47 -0.01 -4.90 -6.30
C ALA A 47 -0.52 -4.92 -7.75
N GLN A 48 -0.19 -5.95 -8.53
CA GLN A 48 -0.62 -6.06 -9.93
C GLN A 48 -2.13 -6.18 -10.08
N ILE A 49 -2.79 -6.95 -9.21
CA ILE A 49 -4.24 -7.13 -9.20
C ILE A 49 -4.94 -5.78 -8.93
N PHE A 50 -4.44 -4.98 -8.00
CA PHE A 50 -5.11 -3.73 -7.56
C PHE A 50 -4.55 -2.44 -8.18
N ALA A 51 -3.40 -2.48 -8.86
CA ALA A 51 -2.74 -1.30 -9.43
C ALA A 51 -3.61 -0.58 -10.45
N GLY A 52 -4.33 -1.33 -11.29
CA GLY A 52 -4.99 -0.76 -12.47
C GLY A 52 -4.01 0.10 -13.27
N ARG A 53 -4.39 1.35 -13.58
CA ARG A 53 -3.53 2.33 -14.27
C ARG A 53 -2.64 3.17 -13.33
N ARG A 54 -2.73 3.01 -12.01
CA ARG A 54 -1.98 3.85 -11.05
C ARG A 54 -0.67 3.18 -10.64
N LYS A 55 0.31 3.99 -10.25
CA LYS A 55 1.62 3.52 -9.76
C LYS A 55 1.45 2.81 -8.41
N VAL A 56 2.06 1.63 -8.27
CA VAL A 56 2.12 0.87 -7.02
C VAL A 56 3.57 0.64 -6.63
N VAL A 57 3.86 0.70 -5.33
CA VAL A 57 5.19 0.50 -4.77
C VAL A 57 5.12 -0.54 -3.65
N VAL A 58 6.09 -1.46 -3.66
CA VAL A 58 6.30 -2.43 -2.58
C VAL A 58 7.45 -1.93 -1.72
N ARG A 59 7.19 -1.70 -0.43
CA ARG A 59 8.21 -1.27 0.53
C ARG A 59 8.50 -2.39 1.51
N ASN A 60 9.77 -2.55 1.89
CA ASN A 60 10.15 -3.40 3.01
C ASN A 60 9.89 -2.60 4.30
N LYS A 61 8.97 -3.08 5.15
CA LYS A 61 8.69 -2.47 6.45
C LYS A 61 8.64 -3.57 7.52
N PRO A 62 9.64 -3.65 8.42
CA PRO A 62 9.68 -4.67 9.45
C PRO A 62 8.58 -4.50 10.52
N VAL A 63 7.94 -3.34 10.59
CA VAL A 63 6.85 -3.03 11.51
C VAL A 63 5.53 -3.04 10.74
N ARG A 64 4.57 -3.84 11.22
CA ARG A 64 3.17 -3.83 10.75
C ARG A 64 2.56 -2.50 11.18
N ILE A 65 2.17 -1.65 10.23
CA ILE A 65 1.63 -0.31 10.50
C ILE A 65 0.12 -0.39 10.35
N ASP A 66 -0.55 -0.66 11.45
CA ASP A 66 -2.00 -0.88 11.52
C ASP A 66 -2.77 0.43 11.27
N ALA A 67 -2.13 1.56 11.56
CA ALA A 67 -2.62 2.90 11.30
C ALA A 67 -1.44 3.87 11.20
N TRP A 68 -1.52 4.81 10.26
CA TRP A 68 -0.60 5.94 10.19
C TRP A 68 -0.99 6.91 11.31
N ARG A 69 -0.42 6.74 12.50
CA ARG A 69 -0.39 7.84 13.47
C ARG A 69 0.74 8.76 12.99
N CYS A 70 0.38 9.95 12.51
CA CYS A 70 1.31 11.06 12.51
C CYS A 70 1.60 11.37 13.97
N ASP A 71 2.87 11.37 14.35
CA ASP A 71 3.26 11.97 15.62
C ASP A 71 3.00 13.48 15.55
N ALA A 72 2.61 14.06 16.70
CA ALA A 72 2.08 15.41 16.86
C ALA A 72 2.98 16.53 16.32
#